data_AF-A0A8H7NF71-F1
#
_entry.id   AF-A0A8H7NF71-F1
#
_cell.length_a   1.000
_cell.length_b   1.000
_cell.length_c   1.000
_cell.angle_alpha   90.00
_cell.angle_beta   90.00
_cell.angle_gamma   90.00
#
_symmetry.space_group_name_H-M   'P 1'
#
loop_
_entity.id
_entity.type
_entity.pdbx_description
1 polymer ?
#
loop_
_entity_poly.entity_id
_entity_poly.type
_entity_poly.pdbx_seq_one_letter_code
_entity_poly.pdbx_strand_id
1 'polypeptide(L)'
;MSSSSGVPESWISSFCSLIGHEYFAEVSEEFIEDDFNLTGLQTQVAMYKEALEMILDVEPEDDEDEEEEEEEDEDQSALGDALTARERRHHSRMASDLSVIESSAEMLYGLIHQRFICSRAGIQQMSEKYELGHFGACPRTNCEQARTLPVGLSDIPGEDTVKLFCPSCLDVYVPPNSRFQTVDGAFFGRTFGALFLLTFPDYDLTRRGSEVLSGTLSRISGNESQLNGFFEKNIAPNLGTGHIYEPKIYGFRVSERARSGPRMQWLRERPSNIRDLDEARLYAEQNPDSEEDDESMNMNGRVVVRRRGPGSARLRQRQTQNGSPMALSANGAESEL
;
A
#
# COMPACT_ATOMS: atom_id res chain seq x y z
N MET A 1 -5.43 15.18 -42.04
CA MET A 1 -6.04 15.68 -40.78
C MET A 1 -4.94 15.59 -39.74
N SER A 2 -4.81 16.67 -38.97
CA SER A 2 -3.66 17.12 -38.18
C SER A 2 -2.71 16.05 -37.63
N SER A 3 -1.45 16.12 -38.04
CA SER A 3 -0.32 15.59 -37.28
C SER A 3 -0.17 16.43 -36.01
N SER A 4 -0.66 15.94 -34.87
CA SER A 4 -0.16 16.46 -33.60
C SER A 4 1.24 15.89 -33.43
N SER A 5 2.24 16.75 -33.42
CA SER A 5 3.55 16.47 -32.84
C SER A 5 3.32 15.98 -31.40
N GLY A 6 3.25 14.66 -31.24
CA GLY A 6 3.11 14.03 -29.94
C GLY A 6 4.39 14.28 -29.16
N VAL A 7 4.27 14.90 -27.99
CA VAL A 7 5.32 14.87 -26.98
C VAL A 7 5.65 13.38 -26.77
N PRO A 8 6.93 12.97 -26.81
CA PRO A 8 7.28 11.58 -26.49
C PRO A 8 6.67 11.19 -25.14
N GLU A 9 6.12 9.98 -25.08
CA GLU A 9 5.54 9.46 -23.84
C GLU A 9 6.68 9.24 -22.84
N SER A 10 6.58 9.86 -21.65
CA SER A 10 7.60 9.69 -20.61
C SER A 10 7.64 8.27 -20.08
N TRP A 11 8.77 7.86 -19.51
CA TRP A 11 8.92 6.55 -18.86
C TRP A 11 7.82 6.32 -17.82
N ILE A 12 7.48 7.34 -17.02
CA ILE A 12 6.44 7.28 -15.98
C ILE A 12 5.06 6.98 -16.57
N SER A 13 4.67 7.68 -17.65
CA SER A 13 3.40 7.45 -18.34
C SER A 13 3.34 6.05 -18.95
N SER A 14 4.43 5.64 -19.59
CA SER A 14 4.58 4.31 -20.19
C SER A 14 4.43 3.22 -19.12
N PHE A 15 5.15 3.33 -18.00
CA PHE A 15 5.10 2.40 -16.88
C PHE A 15 3.70 2.29 -16.27
N CYS A 16 3.01 3.42 -16.04
CA CYS A 16 1.66 3.43 -15.46
C CYS A 16 0.58 2.90 -16.43
N SER A 17 0.87 2.93 -17.73
CA SER A 17 -0.02 2.40 -18.78
C SER A 17 0.13 0.88 -19.01
N LEU A 18 1.13 0.23 -18.40
CA LEU A 18 1.31 -1.22 -18.49
C LEU A 18 0.12 -1.99 -17.90
N ILE A 19 -0.16 -3.16 -18.48
CA ILE A 19 -1.22 -4.05 -18.00
C ILE A 19 -0.85 -4.54 -16.59
N GLY A 20 -1.74 -4.29 -15.62
CA GLY A 20 -1.49 -4.60 -14.20
C GLY A 20 -1.03 -3.39 -13.39
N HIS A 21 -0.62 -2.29 -14.02
CA HIS A 21 -0.14 -1.09 -13.33
C HIS A 21 -1.24 -0.05 -13.13
N GLU A 22 -2.51 -0.44 -13.30
CA GLU A 22 -3.64 0.51 -13.22
C GLU A 22 -3.82 1.15 -11.84
N TYR A 23 -3.19 0.60 -10.80
CA TYR A 23 -3.25 1.13 -9.44
C TYR A 23 -2.24 2.24 -9.16
N PHE A 24 -1.19 2.40 -9.96
CA PHE A 24 -0.14 3.40 -9.72
C PHE A 24 -0.60 4.82 -10.06
N ALA A 25 -0.35 5.79 -9.18
CA ALA A 25 -0.39 7.20 -9.53
C ALA A 25 0.85 7.59 -10.34
N GLU A 26 0.71 8.55 -11.25
CA GLU A 26 1.84 9.13 -11.96
C GLU A 26 2.55 10.12 -11.01
N VAL A 27 3.75 9.76 -10.57
CA VAL A 27 4.55 10.61 -9.68
C VAL A 27 5.07 11.79 -10.50
N SER A 28 4.88 13.01 -10.00
CA SER A 28 5.42 14.20 -10.66
C SER A 28 6.94 14.22 -10.62
N GLU A 29 7.59 14.59 -11.73
CA GLU A 29 9.05 14.76 -11.80
C GLU A 29 9.59 15.70 -10.71
N GLU A 30 8.90 16.81 -10.41
CA GLU A 30 9.26 17.72 -9.30
C GLU A 30 9.38 17.01 -7.93
N PHE A 31 8.59 15.96 -7.70
CA PHE A 31 8.68 15.18 -6.45
C PHE A 31 9.92 14.29 -6.43
N ILE A 32 10.32 13.77 -7.60
CA ILE A 32 11.48 12.89 -7.78
C ILE A 32 12.78 13.71 -7.75
N GLU A 33 12.79 14.89 -8.37
CA GLU A 33 13.95 15.80 -8.41
C GLU A 33 14.36 16.33 -7.02
N ASP A 34 13.44 16.34 -6.05
CA ASP A 34 13.77 16.69 -4.66
C ASP A 34 14.36 15.50 -3.91
N ASP A 35 15.69 15.47 -3.81
CA ASP A 35 16.50 14.48 -3.11
C ASP A 35 16.01 14.16 -1.68
N PHE A 36 15.39 15.12 -1.00
CA PHE A 36 14.85 14.89 0.34
C PHE A 36 13.80 13.77 0.33
N ASN A 37 12.95 13.72 -0.70
CA ASN A 37 11.91 12.71 -0.87
C ASN A 37 12.49 11.32 -1.16
N LEU A 38 13.71 11.24 -1.69
CA LEU A 38 14.40 10.00 -2.07
C LEU A 38 15.35 9.46 -0.99
N THR A 39 15.50 10.17 0.13
CA THR A 39 16.41 9.83 1.23
C THR A 39 16.33 8.34 1.61
N GLY A 40 17.48 7.65 1.58
CA GLY A 40 17.62 6.24 1.98
C GLY A 40 17.19 5.19 0.94
N LEU A 41 16.74 5.59 -0.25
CA LEU A 41 16.44 4.65 -1.34
C LEU A 41 17.70 4.14 -2.06
N GLN A 42 18.75 4.96 -2.12
CA GLN A 42 20.03 4.61 -2.75
C GLN A 42 20.66 3.30 -2.21
N THR A 43 20.47 2.99 -0.93
CA THR A 43 21.01 1.76 -0.33
C THR A 43 20.13 0.52 -0.54
N GLN A 44 18.94 0.70 -1.12
CA GLN A 44 17.94 -0.36 -1.31
C GLN A 44 17.87 -0.85 -2.76
N VAL A 45 18.28 -0.01 -3.72
CA VAL A 45 18.18 -0.28 -5.16
C VAL A 45 19.58 -0.38 -5.76
N ALA A 46 19.83 -1.42 -6.56
CA ALA A 46 21.06 -1.53 -7.35
C ALA A 46 21.06 -0.51 -8.49
N MET A 47 22.23 -0.06 -8.96
CA MET A 47 22.33 0.89 -10.08
C MET A 47 21.39 2.10 -9.92
N TYR A 48 21.33 2.65 -8.70
CA TYR A 48 20.36 3.68 -8.34
C TYR A 48 20.43 4.91 -9.24
N LYS A 49 21.64 5.32 -9.66
CA LYS A 49 21.84 6.51 -10.48
C LYS A 49 21.27 6.29 -11.88
N GLU A 50 21.64 5.18 -12.49
CA GLU A 50 21.22 4.76 -13.83
C GLU A 50 19.71 4.49 -13.90
N ALA A 51 19.16 3.88 -12.83
CA ALA A 51 17.72 3.67 -12.69
C ALA A 51 16.95 5.00 -12.56
N LEU A 52 17.49 5.97 -11.82
CA LEU A 52 16.87 7.29 -11.66
C LEU A 52 16.91 8.10 -12.97
N GLU A 53 18.03 8.05 -13.69
CA GLU A 53 18.19 8.66 -15.01
C GLU A 53 17.18 8.08 -16.03
N MET A 54 16.99 6.75 -16.02
CA MET A 54 15.97 6.09 -16.84
C MET A 54 14.54 6.54 -16.49
N ILE A 55 14.20 6.68 -15.21
CA ILE A 55 12.85 7.13 -14.79
C ILE A 55 12.57 8.57 -15.24
N LEU A 56 13.60 9.42 -15.25
CA LEU A 56 13.51 10.84 -15.60
C LEU A 56 13.76 11.11 -17.09
N ASP A 57 13.85 10.07 -17.93
CA ASP A 57 14.15 10.17 -19.36
C ASP A 57 15.40 11.05 -19.65
N VAL A 58 16.41 10.99 -18.77
CA VAL A 58 17.68 11.69 -18.95
C VAL A 58 18.50 10.91 -19.98
N GLU A 59 18.81 11.55 -21.10
CA GLU A 59 19.70 10.96 -22.12
C GLU A 59 21.05 10.66 -21.47
N PRO A 60 21.58 9.43 -21.63
CA PRO A 60 22.96 9.15 -21.21
C PRO A 60 23.88 10.13 -21.94
N GLU A 61 24.87 10.69 -21.25
CA GLU A 61 25.93 11.42 -21.93
C GLU A 61 26.61 10.41 -22.87
N ASP A 62 26.55 10.65 -24.18
CA ASP A 62 27.18 9.78 -25.18
C ASP A 62 28.69 9.74 -24.88
N ASP A 63 29.16 8.71 -24.17
CA ASP A 63 30.58 8.39 -24.00
C ASP A 63 31.24 7.99 -25.35
N GLU A 64 30.51 8.06 -26.48
CA GLU A 64 30.98 7.79 -27.83
C GLU A 64 32.18 8.68 -28.22
N ASP A 65 32.33 9.86 -27.62
CA ASP A 65 33.47 10.77 -27.86
C ASP A 65 34.79 10.25 -27.24
N GLU A 66 34.76 9.35 -26.25
CA GLU A 66 35.98 8.76 -25.66
C GLU A 66 36.38 7.42 -26.31
N GLU A 67 35.44 6.68 -26.92
CA GLU A 67 35.71 5.36 -27.51
C GLU A 67 36.21 5.41 -28.97
N GLU A 68 35.86 6.46 -29.74
CA GLU A 68 36.41 6.65 -31.10
C GLU A 68 37.94 6.90 -31.09
N GLU A 69 38.50 7.44 -30.00
CA GLU A 69 39.95 7.65 -29.89
C GLU A 69 40.73 6.34 -29.61
N GLU A 70 40.11 5.29 -29.05
CA GLU A 70 40.79 4.02 -28.75
C GLU A 70 40.79 3.03 -29.94
N GLU A 71 39.83 3.11 -30.87
CA GLU A 71 39.76 2.20 -32.02
C GLU A 71 40.72 2.58 -33.17
N GLU A 72 41.17 3.83 -33.27
CA GLU A 72 42.12 4.25 -34.32
C GLU A 72 43.56 3.76 -34.10
N ASP A 73 43.92 3.27 -32.91
CA ASP A 73 45.29 2.85 -32.55
C ASP A 73 45.60 1.35 -32.79
N GLU A 74 44.59 0.49 -33.05
CA GLU A 74 44.80 -0.95 -33.29
C GLU A 74 44.73 -1.34 -34.79
N ASP A 75 45.66 -0.82 -35.59
CA ASP A 75 45.75 -1.14 -37.01
C ASP A 75 46.26 -2.59 -37.28
N GLN A 76 45.47 -3.32 -38.07
CA GLN A 76 45.84 -4.44 -38.96
C GLN A 76 46.76 -5.58 -38.44
N SER A 77 46.17 -6.71 -38.01
CA SER A 77 46.31 -8.01 -38.72
C SER A 77 45.63 -9.19 -38.01
N ALA A 78 44.80 -9.92 -38.77
CA ALA A 78 44.31 -11.29 -38.49
C ALA A 78 43.28 -11.52 -37.36
N LEU A 79 42.16 -10.77 -37.27
CA LEU A 79 41.20 -10.93 -36.16
C LEU A 79 39.69 -10.89 -36.51
N GLY A 80 39.27 -11.10 -37.77
CA GLY A 80 37.85 -10.99 -38.16
C GLY A 80 36.85 -11.85 -37.37
N ASP A 81 37.26 -13.02 -36.84
CA ASP A 81 36.40 -13.91 -36.05
C ASP A 81 36.48 -13.64 -34.52
N ALA A 82 37.54 -12.97 -34.08
CA ALA A 82 37.74 -12.61 -32.67
C ALA A 82 37.12 -11.24 -32.34
N LEU A 83 37.14 -10.30 -33.29
CA LEU A 83 36.45 -9.01 -33.19
C LEU A 83 34.94 -9.22 -33.08
N THR A 84 34.34 -10.02 -33.97
CA THR A 84 32.91 -10.35 -33.89
C THR A 84 32.53 -11.10 -32.61
N ALA A 85 33.42 -11.92 -32.03
CA ALA A 85 33.19 -12.56 -30.74
C ALA A 85 33.36 -11.61 -29.53
N ARG A 86 34.26 -10.61 -29.61
CA ARG A 86 34.43 -9.54 -28.61
C ARG A 86 33.22 -8.60 -28.64
N GLU A 87 32.79 -8.21 -29.83
CA GLU A 87 31.64 -7.34 -30.10
C GLU A 87 30.32 -7.99 -29.70
N ARG A 88 30.12 -9.29 -29.97
CA ARG A 88 28.97 -10.06 -29.45
C ARG A 88 28.97 -10.18 -27.92
N ARG A 89 30.15 -10.34 -27.30
CA ARG A 89 30.26 -10.38 -25.84
C ARG A 89 30.00 -9.00 -25.22
N HIS A 90 30.40 -7.93 -25.90
CA HIS A 90 30.13 -6.56 -25.49
C HIS A 90 28.63 -6.26 -25.53
N HIS A 91 27.97 -6.50 -26.67
CA HIS A 91 26.52 -6.38 -26.82
C HIS A 91 25.74 -7.21 -25.79
N SER A 92 26.20 -8.44 -25.50
CA SER A 92 25.56 -9.28 -24.49
C SER A 92 25.70 -8.75 -23.06
N ARG A 93 26.77 -8.02 -22.74
CA ARG A 93 26.98 -7.40 -21.42
C ARG A 93 26.16 -6.13 -21.29
N MET A 94 26.16 -5.27 -22.31
CA MET A 94 25.31 -4.08 -22.37
C MET A 94 23.83 -4.45 -22.26
N ALA A 95 23.39 -5.52 -22.93
CA ALA A 95 22.01 -6.00 -22.82
C ALA A 95 21.66 -6.55 -21.41
N SER A 96 22.61 -7.17 -20.71
CA SER A 96 22.36 -7.62 -19.33
C SER A 96 22.33 -6.44 -18.35
N ASP A 97 23.17 -5.44 -18.57
CA ASP A 97 23.21 -4.25 -17.72
C ASP A 97 21.93 -3.42 -17.92
N LEU A 98 21.45 -3.27 -19.16
CA LEU A 98 20.17 -2.62 -19.45
C LEU A 98 18.99 -3.33 -18.76
N SER A 99 18.94 -4.66 -18.80
CA SER A 99 17.89 -5.43 -18.10
C SER A 99 17.94 -5.24 -16.58
N VAL A 100 19.13 -5.13 -16.00
CA VAL A 100 19.29 -4.85 -14.56
C VAL A 100 18.84 -3.43 -14.24
N ILE A 101 19.16 -2.44 -15.08
CA ILE A 101 18.72 -1.06 -14.93
C ILE A 101 17.18 -0.98 -15.01
N GLU A 102 16.56 -1.61 -16.00
CA GLU A 102 15.09 -1.66 -16.14
C GLU A 102 14.44 -2.21 -14.86
N SER A 103 14.91 -3.36 -14.36
CA SER A 103 14.37 -3.95 -13.13
C SER A 103 14.60 -3.07 -11.89
N SER A 104 15.71 -2.33 -11.86
CA SER A 104 16.05 -1.40 -10.79
C SER A 104 15.18 -0.13 -10.85
N ALA A 105 14.87 0.35 -12.05
CA ALA A 105 13.96 1.47 -12.29
C ALA A 105 12.53 1.14 -11.86
N GLU A 106 12.00 -0.05 -12.20
CA GLU A 106 10.68 -0.49 -11.73
C GLU A 106 10.61 -0.55 -10.20
N MET A 107 11.64 -1.12 -9.57
CA MET A 107 11.74 -1.21 -8.11
C MET A 107 11.84 0.17 -7.46
N LEU A 108 12.69 1.04 -7.99
CA LEU A 108 12.88 2.40 -7.49
C LEU A 108 11.60 3.22 -7.61
N TYR A 109 10.97 3.21 -8.78
CA TYR A 109 9.70 3.91 -9.00
C TYR A 109 8.61 3.42 -8.05
N GLY A 110 8.52 2.11 -7.81
CA GLY A 110 7.58 1.54 -6.84
C GLY A 110 7.81 2.06 -5.40
N LEU A 111 9.07 2.17 -4.96
CA LEU A 111 9.41 2.71 -3.64
C LEU A 111 9.17 4.23 -3.53
N ILE A 112 9.39 4.97 -4.62
CA ILE A 112 9.04 6.39 -4.71
C ILE A 112 7.53 6.56 -4.64
N HIS A 113 6.78 5.74 -5.38
CA HIS A 113 5.33 5.75 -5.42
C HIS A 113 4.72 5.53 -4.02
N GLN A 114 5.25 4.59 -3.23
CA GLN A 114 4.84 4.35 -1.84
C GLN A 114 4.88 5.64 -0.99
N ARG A 115 5.93 6.46 -1.17
CA ARG A 115 6.09 7.74 -0.47
C ARG A 115 5.17 8.80 -1.07
N PHE A 116 5.10 8.89 -2.39
CA PHE A 116 4.34 9.88 -3.13
C PHE A 116 2.85 9.83 -2.81
N ILE A 117 2.23 8.66 -2.75
CA ILE A 117 0.79 8.53 -2.45
C ILE A 117 0.41 8.94 -1.02
N CYS A 118 1.39 9.12 -0.14
CA CYS A 118 1.21 9.71 1.19
C CYS A 118 1.43 11.23 1.21
N SER A 119 1.91 11.83 0.12
CA SER A 119 2.01 13.29 -0.04
C SER A 119 0.65 13.90 -0.38
N ARG A 120 0.54 15.23 -0.27
CA ARG A 120 -0.70 15.95 -0.62
C ARG A 120 -1.08 15.80 -2.10
N ALA A 121 -0.10 15.80 -3.01
CA ALA A 121 -0.35 15.65 -4.44
C ALA A 121 -0.76 14.21 -4.78
N GLY A 122 0.02 13.23 -4.32
CA GLY A 122 -0.25 11.82 -4.62
C GLY A 122 -1.55 11.32 -4.00
N ILE A 123 -1.87 11.70 -2.76
CA ILE A 123 -3.13 11.28 -2.14
C ILE A 123 -4.36 11.86 -2.86
N GLN A 124 -4.23 13.06 -3.44
CA GLN A 124 -5.27 13.68 -4.26
C GLN A 124 -5.46 12.91 -5.58
N GLN A 125 -4.39 12.55 -6.29
CA GLN A 125 -4.48 11.70 -7.49
C GLN A 125 -5.13 10.34 -7.17
N MET A 126 -4.75 9.71 -6.06
CA MET A 126 -5.34 8.45 -5.64
C MET A 126 -6.83 8.60 -5.27
N SER A 127 -7.25 9.76 -4.79
CA SER A 127 -8.67 10.06 -4.52
C SER A 127 -9.50 10.09 -5.80
N GLU A 128 -8.96 10.64 -6.88
CA GLU A 128 -9.63 10.68 -8.19
C GLU A 128 -9.76 9.26 -8.75
N LYS A 129 -8.70 8.43 -8.64
CA LYS A 129 -8.76 7.01 -9.02
C LYS A 129 -9.77 6.23 -8.16
N TYR A 130 -9.85 6.52 -6.87
CA TYR A 130 -10.85 5.94 -5.97
C TYR A 130 -12.27 6.37 -6.39
N GLU A 131 -12.47 7.63 -6.77
CA GLU A 131 -13.73 8.18 -7.26
C GLU A 131 -14.18 7.60 -8.60
N LEU A 132 -13.24 7.14 -9.43
CA LEU A 132 -13.52 6.44 -10.68
C LEU A 132 -13.68 4.92 -10.48
N GLY A 133 -13.36 4.40 -9.29
CA GLY A 133 -13.46 2.97 -8.99
C GLY A 133 -12.35 2.14 -9.64
N HIS A 134 -11.21 2.75 -9.96
CA HIS A 134 -10.09 2.07 -10.64
C HIS A 134 -9.52 0.89 -9.82
N PHE A 135 -9.61 0.96 -8.49
CA PHE A 135 -9.10 -0.08 -7.58
C PHE A 135 -10.07 -1.26 -7.39
N GLY A 136 -11.22 -1.22 -8.05
CA GLY A 136 -12.25 -2.25 -7.93
C GLY A 136 -13.12 -2.11 -6.67
N ALA A 137 -13.79 -3.21 -6.34
CA ALA A 137 -14.81 -3.27 -5.30
C ALA A 137 -14.64 -4.51 -4.42
N CYS A 138 -15.17 -4.40 -3.20
CA CYS A 138 -15.13 -5.46 -2.21
C CYS A 138 -15.87 -6.72 -2.71
N PRO A 139 -15.26 -7.92 -2.59
CA PRO A 139 -15.89 -9.16 -3.02
C PRO A 139 -17.01 -9.64 -2.09
N ARG A 140 -17.13 -9.07 -0.88
CA ARG A 140 -18.20 -9.46 0.06
C ARG A 140 -19.55 -8.94 -0.43
N THR A 141 -20.52 -9.85 -0.53
CA THR A 141 -21.90 -9.54 -0.92
C THR A 141 -22.52 -8.46 -0.05
N ASN A 142 -22.36 -8.55 1.28
CA ASN A 142 -22.92 -7.59 2.23
C ASN A 142 -22.17 -6.25 2.29
N CYS A 143 -21.11 -6.07 1.51
CA CYS A 143 -20.45 -4.77 1.32
C CYS A 143 -21.01 -4.00 0.11
N GLU A 144 -21.98 -4.56 -0.61
CA GLU A 144 -22.74 -3.86 -1.67
C GLU A 144 -21.84 -3.16 -2.72
N GLN A 145 -20.74 -3.81 -3.11
CA GLN A 145 -19.72 -3.30 -4.04
C GLN A 145 -19.00 -2.02 -3.57
N ALA A 146 -18.79 -1.88 -2.25
CA ALA A 146 -17.96 -0.81 -1.69
C ALA A 146 -16.57 -0.79 -2.34
N ARG A 147 -16.11 0.40 -2.71
CA ARG A 147 -14.82 0.60 -3.38
C ARG A 147 -13.65 0.32 -2.46
N THR A 148 -12.62 -0.28 -3.01
CA THR A 148 -11.41 -0.68 -2.29
C THR A 148 -10.26 0.28 -2.53
N LEU A 149 -9.22 0.19 -1.69
CA LEU A 149 -7.96 0.90 -1.83
C LEU A 149 -6.82 -0.12 -1.94
N PRO A 150 -5.79 0.13 -2.77
CA PRO A 150 -4.60 -0.71 -2.79
C PRO A 150 -3.84 -0.59 -1.46
N VAL A 151 -3.26 -1.69 -0.98
CA VAL A 151 -2.49 -1.74 0.26
C VAL A 151 -1.40 -2.81 0.18
N GLY A 152 -0.25 -2.55 0.78
CA GLY A 152 0.77 -3.55 1.06
C GLY A 152 0.55 -4.20 2.43
N LEU A 153 0.78 -5.51 2.55
CA LEU A 153 0.82 -6.18 3.87
C LEU A 153 2.19 -6.05 4.55
N SER A 154 3.20 -5.66 3.79
CA SER A 154 4.55 -5.32 4.25
C SER A 154 5.04 -4.08 3.50
N ASP A 155 6.02 -3.40 4.08
CA ASP A 155 6.77 -2.32 3.41
C ASP A 155 8.12 -2.84 2.87
N ILE A 156 8.39 -4.15 2.98
CA ILE A 156 9.61 -4.79 2.49
C ILE A 156 9.31 -5.39 1.10
N PRO A 157 10.02 -4.97 0.04
CA PRO A 157 9.84 -5.54 -1.30
C PRO A 157 10.08 -7.05 -1.34
N GLY A 158 9.30 -7.74 -2.16
CA GLY A 158 9.37 -9.18 -2.40
C GLY A 158 8.63 -10.05 -1.37
N GLU A 159 8.07 -9.46 -0.29
CA GLU A 159 7.36 -10.25 0.74
C GLU A 159 5.94 -10.65 0.32
N ASP A 160 5.16 -9.71 -0.24
CA ASP A 160 3.80 -9.99 -0.71
C ASP A 160 3.38 -9.01 -1.82
N THR A 161 2.41 -9.45 -2.62
CA THR A 161 1.81 -8.66 -3.70
C THR A 161 0.77 -7.68 -3.17
N VAL A 162 0.44 -6.68 -3.99
CA VAL A 162 -0.59 -5.69 -3.66
C VAL A 162 -1.92 -6.36 -3.32
N LYS A 163 -2.55 -5.88 -2.24
CA LYS A 163 -3.88 -6.28 -1.80
C LYS A 163 -4.86 -5.12 -1.91
N LEU A 164 -6.13 -5.42 -1.72
CA LEU A 164 -7.24 -4.46 -1.73
C LEU A 164 -7.86 -4.40 -0.33
N PHE A 165 -7.71 -3.26 0.33
CA PHE A 165 -8.39 -2.96 1.58
C PHE A 165 -9.80 -2.43 1.31
N CYS A 166 -10.81 -3.00 1.98
CA CYS A 166 -12.17 -2.49 1.96
C CYS A 166 -12.45 -1.66 3.22
N PRO A 167 -12.70 -0.34 3.10
CA PRO A 167 -13.00 0.51 4.24
C PRO A 167 -14.39 0.24 4.84
N SER A 168 -15.28 -0.42 4.09
CA SER A 168 -16.63 -0.76 4.50
C SER A 168 -16.70 -1.94 5.49
N CYS A 169 -15.85 -2.95 5.32
CA CYS A 169 -15.79 -4.13 6.19
C CYS A 169 -14.48 -4.32 6.93
N LEU A 170 -13.54 -3.39 6.76
CA LEU A 170 -12.25 -3.34 7.45
C LEU A 170 -11.41 -4.62 7.26
N ASP A 171 -11.35 -5.10 6.03
CA ASP A 171 -10.71 -6.37 5.70
C ASP A 171 -9.99 -6.27 4.35
N VAL A 172 -9.04 -7.18 4.13
CA VAL A 172 -8.09 -7.13 3.01
C VAL A 172 -8.30 -8.32 2.08
N TYR A 173 -8.30 -8.05 0.77
CA TYR A 173 -8.60 -9.02 -0.27
C TYR A 173 -7.50 -9.09 -1.32
N VAL A 174 -7.33 -10.26 -1.92
CA VAL A 174 -6.49 -10.41 -3.12
C VAL A 174 -7.24 -9.80 -4.31
N PRO A 175 -6.59 -8.98 -5.16
CA PRO A 175 -7.20 -8.50 -6.40
C PRO A 175 -7.71 -9.68 -7.25
N PRO A 176 -8.93 -9.60 -7.82
CA PRO A 176 -9.54 -10.74 -8.51
C PRO A 176 -8.83 -11.10 -9.82
N ASN A 177 -8.24 -10.12 -10.50
CA ASN A 177 -7.51 -10.34 -11.75
C ASN A 177 -6.04 -10.71 -11.46
N SER A 178 -5.58 -11.80 -12.06
CA SER A 178 -4.22 -12.32 -11.85
C SER A 178 -3.11 -11.38 -12.33
N ARG A 179 -3.40 -10.42 -13.21
CA ARG A 179 -2.43 -9.41 -13.68
C ARG A 179 -1.81 -8.58 -12.57
N PHE A 180 -2.47 -8.47 -11.42
CA PHE A 180 -1.97 -7.74 -10.26
C PHE A 180 -1.08 -8.60 -9.35
N GLN A 181 -0.91 -9.89 -9.64
CA GLN A 181 -0.07 -10.80 -8.83
C GLN A 181 1.43 -10.59 -9.06
N THR A 182 1.83 -9.78 -10.05
CA THR A 182 3.22 -9.39 -10.27
C THR A 182 3.57 -8.06 -9.61
N VAL A 183 2.57 -7.31 -9.13
CA VAL A 183 2.78 -5.99 -8.51
C VAL A 183 3.05 -6.14 -7.03
N ASP A 184 4.18 -5.63 -6.58
CA ASP A 184 4.60 -5.66 -5.18
C ASP A 184 3.69 -4.79 -4.31
N GLY A 185 3.30 -5.31 -3.15
CA GLY A 185 2.49 -4.57 -2.18
C GLY A 185 3.27 -3.46 -1.48
N ALA A 186 4.59 -3.59 -1.35
CA ALA A 186 5.45 -2.58 -0.73
C ALA A 186 5.35 -1.23 -1.44
N PHE A 187 5.09 -1.22 -2.75
CA PHE A 187 4.93 0.00 -3.56
C PHE A 187 3.69 0.85 -3.20
N PHE A 188 2.77 0.31 -2.41
CA PHE A 188 1.64 1.02 -1.83
C PHE A 188 1.79 1.20 -0.31
N GLY A 189 2.50 0.28 0.32
CA GLY A 189 2.79 0.29 1.74
C GLY A 189 1.57 0.04 2.62
N ARG A 190 1.83 -0.05 3.93
CA ARG A 190 0.79 -0.31 4.95
C ARG A 190 0.01 0.94 5.36
N THR A 191 0.58 2.12 5.17
CA THR A 191 0.10 3.39 5.74
C THR A 191 -0.98 4.07 4.90
N PHE A 192 -0.86 3.99 3.56
CA PHE A 192 -1.66 4.77 2.62
C PHE A 192 -3.17 4.67 2.88
N GLY A 193 -3.71 3.47 3.05
CA GLY A 193 -5.15 3.27 3.24
C GLY A 193 -5.72 3.97 4.47
N ALA A 194 -4.99 3.97 5.59
CA ALA A 194 -5.43 4.65 6.81
C ALA A 194 -5.31 6.18 6.67
N LEU A 195 -4.21 6.66 6.10
CA LEU A 195 -3.99 8.09 5.84
C LEU A 195 -5.03 8.66 4.88
N PHE A 196 -5.38 7.92 3.83
CA PHE A 196 -6.43 8.28 2.86
C PHE A 196 -7.76 8.53 3.56
N LEU A 197 -8.18 7.61 4.41
CA LEU A 197 -9.43 7.69 5.14
C LEU A 197 -9.44 8.88 6.13
N LEU A 198 -8.33 9.15 6.82
CA LEU A 198 -8.19 10.32 7.70
C LEU A 198 -8.18 11.64 6.94
N THR A 199 -7.63 11.66 5.73
CA THR A 199 -7.52 12.87 4.89
C THR A 199 -8.85 13.23 4.25
N PHE A 200 -9.65 12.21 3.89
CA PHE A 200 -10.94 12.40 3.22
C PHE A 200 -12.09 11.75 4.03
N PRO A 201 -12.38 12.25 5.24
CA PRO A 201 -13.43 11.68 6.09
C PRO A 201 -14.81 11.81 5.45
N ASP A 202 -15.01 12.80 4.56
CA ASP A 202 -16.26 13.12 3.88
C ASP A 202 -16.71 12.08 2.85
N TYR A 203 -15.86 11.13 2.44
CA TYR A 203 -16.28 10.07 1.52
C TYR A 203 -17.37 9.21 2.13
N ASP A 204 -18.55 9.17 1.50
CA ASP A 204 -19.67 8.36 1.95
C ASP A 204 -19.43 6.88 1.64
N LEU A 205 -18.97 6.13 2.64
CA LEU A 205 -18.68 4.70 2.54
C LEU A 205 -19.92 3.81 2.59
N THR A 206 -21.10 4.40 2.82
CA THR A 206 -22.38 3.70 2.91
C THR A 206 -23.06 3.52 1.55
N ARG A 207 -22.65 4.31 0.55
CA ARG A 207 -23.28 4.31 -0.78
C ARG A 207 -22.90 3.08 -1.60
N ARG A 208 -23.88 2.62 -2.37
CA ARG A 208 -23.80 1.43 -3.23
C ARG A 208 -23.20 1.78 -4.58
N GLY A 209 -22.50 0.83 -5.19
CA GLY A 209 -21.84 1.02 -6.50
C GLY A 209 -22.70 1.68 -7.59
N SER A 210 -24.00 1.40 -7.68
CA SER A 210 -24.89 1.98 -8.70
C SER A 210 -25.18 3.47 -8.52
N GLU A 211 -25.16 3.99 -7.28
CA GLU A 211 -25.42 5.41 -6.99
C GLU A 211 -24.21 6.29 -7.32
N VAL A 212 -23.02 5.68 -7.38
CA VAL A 212 -21.76 6.39 -7.64
C VAL A 212 -21.59 6.74 -9.13
N LEU A 213 -22.25 6.01 -10.04
CA LEU A 213 -22.28 6.34 -11.47
C LEU A 213 -23.12 7.59 -11.78
N SER A 214 -23.96 8.03 -10.84
CA SER A 214 -24.90 9.13 -11.05
C SER A 214 -24.27 10.53 -10.89
N GLY A 215 -22.94 10.65 -10.82
CA GLY A 215 -22.19 11.92 -10.87
C GLY A 215 -22.49 12.91 -9.73
N THR A 216 -23.21 12.48 -8.70
CA THR A 216 -23.58 13.33 -7.56
C THR A 216 -22.53 13.13 -6.47
N LEU A 217 -21.79 14.20 -6.12
CA LEU A 217 -20.69 14.18 -5.16
C LEU A 217 -20.90 13.17 -4.02
N SER A 218 -19.93 12.26 -3.86
CA SER A 218 -19.88 11.24 -2.79
C SER A 218 -19.55 11.83 -1.41
N ARG A 219 -19.78 13.12 -1.21
CA ARG A 219 -19.37 13.84 0.01
C ARG A 219 -20.55 14.04 0.95
N ILE A 220 -20.32 13.76 2.22
CA ILE A 220 -21.31 13.91 3.29
C ILE A 220 -21.55 15.39 3.59
N SER A 221 -22.80 15.78 3.85
CA SER A 221 -23.14 17.13 4.33
C SER A 221 -22.79 17.28 5.82
N GLY A 222 -22.13 18.38 6.19
CA GLY A 222 -21.41 18.57 7.47
C GLY A 222 -22.23 18.69 8.77
N ASN A 223 -23.37 18.01 8.90
CA ASN A 223 -24.19 18.01 10.11
C ASN A 223 -24.22 16.65 10.84
N GLU A 224 -23.27 15.77 10.52
CA GLU A 224 -23.21 14.39 11.00
C GLU A 224 -22.25 14.23 12.18
N SER A 225 -22.57 13.31 13.09
CA SER A 225 -21.73 13.01 14.25
C SER A 225 -20.39 12.40 13.80
N GLN A 226 -19.31 12.92 14.37
CA GLN A 226 -17.96 12.45 14.13
C GLN A 226 -17.39 11.74 15.36
N LEU A 227 -16.60 10.70 15.11
CA LEU A 227 -15.85 9.94 16.09
C LEU A 227 -14.40 9.82 15.59
N ASN A 228 -13.43 10.32 16.36
CA ASN A 228 -12.00 10.29 16.02
C ASN A 228 -11.68 10.83 14.62
N GLY A 229 -12.36 11.90 14.19
CA GLY A 229 -12.17 12.52 12.87
C GLY A 229 -12.92 11.84 11.72
N PHE A 230 -13.62 10.74 11.97
CA PHE A 230 -14.47 10.05 10.99
C PHE A 230 -15.94 10.31 11.23
N PHE A 231 -16.78 10.36 10.19
CA PHE A 231 -18.23 10.29 10.43
C PHE A 231 -18.62 8.93 10.98
N GLU A 232 -19.49 8.92 11.99
CA GLU A 232 -19.95 7.71 12.68
C GLU A 232 -20.51 6.67 11.69
N LYS A 233 -21.20 7.12 10.63
CA LYS A 233 -21.75 6.28 9.56
C LYS A 233 -20.70 5.65 8.63
N ASN A 234 -19.53 6.26 8.51
CA ASN A 234 -18.44 5.77 7.66
C ASN A 234 -17.55 4.75 8.34
N ILE A 235 -17.60 4.69 9.67
CA ILE A 235 -16.92 3.63 10.39
C ILE A 235 -17.61 2.33 9.98
N ALA A 236 -16.89 1.40 9.33
CA ALA A 236 -17.29 0.02 9.03
C ALA A 236 -18.79 -0.27 8.71
N PRO A 237 -19.47 0.51 7.85
CA PRO A 237 -20.94 0.47 7.70
C PRO A 237 -21.53 -0.92 7.39
N ASN A 238 -20.72 -1.83 6.85
CA ASN A 238 -21.14 -3.18 6.46
C ASN A 238 -20.68 -4.27 7.44
N LEU A 239 -20.49 -3.91 8.72
CA LEU A 239 -20.29 -4.82 9.86
C LEU A 239 -21.43 -4.69 10.87
N GLY A 240 -21.69 -5.76 11.63
CA GLY A 240 -22.73 -5.78 12.66
C GLY A 240 -24.08 -6.32 12.19
N THR A 241 -25.12 -6.03 12.98
CA THR A 241 -26.46 -6.59 12.77
C THR A 241 -27.01 -6.25 11.38
N GLY A 242 -27.57 -7.25 10.69
CA GLY A 242 -28.07 -7.11 9.33
C GLY A 242 -27.04 -7.34 8.22
N HIS A 243 -25.74 -7.16 8.51
CA HIS A 243 -24.65 -7.36 7.56
C HIS A 243 -23.85 -8.65 7.80
N ILE A 244 -24.34 -9.54 8.65
CA ILE A 244 -23.78 -10.88 8.89
C ILE A 244 -24.59 -11.93 8.12
N TYR A 245 -23.90 -12.72 7.29
CA TYR A 245 -24.51 -13.82 6.56
C TYR A 245 -25.05 -14.90 7.51
N GLU A 246 -26.34 -15.21 7.39
CA GLU A 246 -27.00 -16.28 8.15
C GLU A 246 -27.12 -17.55 7.29
N PRO A 247 -26.35 -18.62 7.57
CA PRO A 247 -26.48 -19.86 6.81
C PRO A 247 -27.83 -20.54 7.06
N LYS A 248 -28.52 -20.90 5.98
CA LYS A 248 -29.81 -21.60 6.01
C LYS A 248 -29.81 -22.83 5.11
N ILE A 249 -30.40 -23.92 5.57
CA ILE A 249 -30.59 -25.17 4.81
C ILE A 249 -32.09 -25.48 4.83
N TYR A 250 -32.70 -25.64 3.65
CA TYR A 250 -34.16 -25.79 3.49
C TYR A 250 -34.98 -24.71 4.21
N GLY A 251 -34.45 -23.48 4.30
CA GLY A 251 -35.09 -22.35 4.99
C GLY A 251 -34.85 -22.29 6.51
N PHE A 252 -34.29 -23.33 7.12
CA PHE A 252 -33.98 -23.36 8.54
C PHE A 252 -32.56 -22.85 8.81
N ARG A 253 -32.41 -22.01 9.84
CA ARG A 253 -31.09 -21.54 10.29
C ARG A 253 -30.24 -22.73 10.74
N VAL A 254 -28.99 -22.76 10.29
CA VAL A 254 -28.03 -23.76 10.76
C VAL A 254 -27.71 -23.47 12.22
N SER A 255 -27.80 -24.49 13.08
CA SER A 255 -27.48 -24.37 14.50
C SER A 255 -26.03 -23.94 14.72
N GLU A 256 -25.78 -23.07 15.71
CA GLU A 256 -24.43 -22.68 16.15
C GLU A 256 -23.61 -23.88 16.65
N ARG A 257 -24.28 -24.93 17.13
CA ARG A 257 -23.64 -26.17 17.59
C ARG A 257 -23.21 -27.08 16.45
N ALA A 258 -23.67 -26.81 15.21
CA ALA A 258 -23.33 -27.62 14.05
C ALA A 258 -21.87 -27.36 13.62
N ARG A 259 -21.19 -28.39 13.10
CA ARG A 259 -19.82 -28.26 12.59
C ARG A 259 -19.71 -27.24 11.44
N SER A 260 -20.76 -27.16 10.61
CA SER A 260 -20.94 -26.20 9.52
C SER A 260 -21.78 -24.98 9.94
N GLY A 261 -21.92 -24.73 11.25
CA GLY A 261 -22.60 -23.56 11.78
C GLY A 261 -21.84 -22.26 11.50
N PRO A 262 -22.41 -21.11 11.85
CA PRO A 262 -21.78 -19.79 11.69
C PRO A 262 -20.56 -19.63 12.62
N ARG A 263 -19.41 -20.19 12.22
CA ARG A 263 -18.16 -20.06 12.97
C ARG A 263 -17.56 -18.66 12.80
N MET A 264 -16.92 -18.16 13.85
CA MET A 264 -16.21 -16.88 13.84
C MET A 264 -17.11 -15.69 13.49
N GLN A 265 -18.38 -15.74 13.92
CA GLN A 265 -19.32 -14.63 13.73
C GLN A 265 -18.82 -13.33 14.39
N TRP A 266 -18.13 -13.46 15.52
CA TRP A 266 -17.50 -12.37 16.27
C TRP A 266 -16.54 -11.49 15.44
N LEU A 267 -15.89 -12.03 14.40
CA LEU A 267 -15.06 -11.23 13.49
C LEU A 267 -15.86 -10.21 12.67
N ARG A 268 -17.18 -10.38 12.62
CA ARG A 268 -18.12 -9.53 11.88
C ARG A 268 -19.14 -8.85 12.80
N GLU A 269 -18.99 -9.01 14.10
CA GLU A 269 -19.78 -8.30 15.10
C GLU A 269 -19.32 -6.84 15.15
N ARG A 270 -20.27 -5.97 15.47
CA ARG A 270 -20.03 -4.55 15.67
C ARG A 270 -21.01 -4.03 16.72
N PRO A 271 -20.58 -3.16 17.64
CA PRO A 271 -21.48 -2.54 18.61
C PRO A 271 -22.64 -1.82 17.92
N SER A 272 -23.82 -1.84 18.55
CA SER A 272 -25.00 -1.12 18.07
C SER A 272 -24.88 0.39 18.28
N ASN A 273 -24.13 0.81 19.32
CA ASN A 273 -23.71 2.19 19.51
C ASN A 273 -22.22 2.32 19.21
N ILE A 274 -21.86 3.09 18.18
CA ILE A 274 -20.47 3.21 17.76
C ILE A 274 -19.59 3.95 18.77
N ARG A 275 -20.19 4.78 19.64
CA ARG A 275 -19.48 5.52 20.69
C ARG A 275 -18.91 4.63 21.79
N ASP A 276 -19.31 3.36 21.82
CA ASP A 276 -18.71 2.35 22.69
C ASP A 276 -17.27 2.01 22.25
N LEU A 277 -16.89 2.33 21.01
CA LEU A 277 -15.51 2.20 20.50
C LEU A 277 -14.62 3.39 20.84
N ASP A 278 -15.15 4.45 21.47
CA ASP A 278 -14.37 5.63 21.85
C ASP A 278 -13.55 5.37 23.13
N GLU A 279 -12.49 4.58 22.99
CA GLU A 279 -11.63 4.19 24.11
C GLU A 279 -11.00 5.39 24.81
N ALA A 280 -10.67 6.46 24.06
CA ALA A 280 -10.07 7.67 24.61
C ALA A 280 -11.04 8.43 25.51
N ARG A 281 -12.28 8.66 25.06
CA ARG A 281 -13.32 9.26 25.89
C ARG A 281 -13.64 8.42 27.12
N LEU A 282 -13.77 7.10 26.94
CA LEU A 282 -14.04 6.17 28.05
C LEU A 282 -12.91 6.18 29.09
N TYR A 283 -11.66 6.26 28.65
CA TYR A 283 -10.51 6.38 29.54
C TYR A 283 -10.53 7.69 30.32
N ALA A 284 -10.77 8.83 29.65
CA ALA A 284 -10.85 10.14 30.29
C ALA A 284 -11.98 10.21 31.33
N GLU A 285 -13.16 9.67 31.02
CA GLU A 285 -14.29 9.59 31.95
C GLU A 285 -13.99 8.72 33.18
N GLN A 286 -13.19 7.66 33.02
CA GLN A 286 -12.80 6.77 34.11
C GLN A 286 -11.62 7.30 34.93
N ASN A 287 -10.81 8.20 34.36
CA ASN A 287 -9.60 8.73 34.97
C ASN A 287 -9.59 10.28 34.91
N PRO A 288 -10.58 10.96 35.52
CA PRO A 288 -10.70 12.41 35.46
C PRO A 288 -9.46 13.12 36.05
N ASP A 289 -8.79 12.48 37.02
CA ASP A 289 -7.61 13.04 37.71
C ASP A 289 -6.30 12.77 36.94
N SER A 290 -6.33 12.08 35.80
CA SER A 290 -5.10 11.78 35.01
C SER A 290 -4.59 12.95 34.18
N GLU A 291 -5.43 13.97 33.95
CA GLU A 291 -5.05 15.21 33.25
C GLU A 291 -4.27 16.19 34.15
N GLU A 292 -4.28 16.01 35.48
CA GLU A 292 -3.60 16.92 36.42
C GLU A 292 -2.08 16.66 36.56
N ASP A 293 -1.58 15.50 36.12
CA ASP A 293 -0.17 15.10 36.36
C ASP A 293 0.80 15.51 35.21
N ASP A 294 0.29 15.94 34.04
CA ASP A 294 1.13 16.39 32.90
C ASP A 294 1.77 17.78 33.10
N GLU A 295 1.34 18.54 34.12
CA GLU A 295 1.97 19.81 34.51
C GLU A 295 3.09 19.66 35.56
N SER A 296 3.56 18.45 35.88
CA SER A 296 4.63 18.23 36.87
C SER A 296 6.01 17.89 36.27
N MET A 297 6.45 18.66 35.27
CA MET A 297 7.88 18.72 34.91
C MET A 297 8.67 19.36 36.06
N ASN A 298 9.21 18.54 36.96
CA ASN A 298 10.11 19.01 38.02
C ASN A 298 11.43 19.49 37.37
N MET A 299 11.88 20.69 37.75
CA MET A 299 13.02 21.45 37.20
C MET A 299 14.40 20.75 37.23
N ASN A 300 14.49 19.50 37.71
CA ASN A 300 15.73 18.76 37.90
C ASN A 300 15.86 17.46 37.08
N GLY A 301 15.07 17.27 36.02
CA GLY A 301 15.36 16.26 34.98
C GLY A 301 15.42 14.80 35.47
N ARG A 302 14.68 14.43 36.52
CA ARG A 302 14.64 13.07 37.05
C ARG A 302 13.25 12.46 36.92
N VAL A 303 13.16 11.37 36.17
CA VAL A 303 11.93 10.58 35.99
C VAL A 303 11.46 10.03 37.35
N VAL A 304 10.28 10.46 37.80
CA VAL A 304 9.62 9.88 38.97
C VAL A 304 8.87 8.64 38.51
N VAL A 305 9.45 7.45 38.72
CA VAL A 305 8.73 6.19 38.50
C VAL A 305 7.73 5.99 39.65
N ARG A 306 6.46 6.33 39.42
CA ARG A 306 5.37 5.94 40.34
C ARG A 306 4.90 4.52 40.04
N ARG A 307 4.74 3.73 41.10
CA ARG A 307 4.31 2.33 41.06
C ARG A 307 2.84 2.26 40.60
N ARG A 308 2.58 1.52 39.51
CA ARG A 308 1.22 1.17 39.05
C ARG A 308 0.41 0.53 40.18
N GLY A 309 -0.86 0.95 40.30
CA GLY A 309 -1.83 0.38 41.24
C GLY A 309 -2.10 -1.12 40.99
N PRO A 310 -2.52 -1.87 42.03
CA PRO A 310 -2.71 -3.31 41.93
C PRO A 310 -3.97 -3.61 41.10
N GLY A 311 -3.78 -4.20 39.92
CA GLY A 311 -4.86 -4.56 39.00
C GLY A 311 -4.44 -4.62 37.53
N SER A 312 -3.32 -3.97 37.18
CA SER A 312 -2.73 -4.07 35.84
C SER A 312 -2.02 -5.42 35.71
N ALA A 313 -2.70 -6.40 35.11
CA ALA A 313 -2.16 -7.72 34.85
C ALA A 313 -0.86 -7.59 34.04
N ARG A 314 0.24 -8.12 34.60
CA ARG A 314 1.51 -8.25 33.90
C ARG A 314 1.30 -9.13 32.66
N LEU A 315 1.22 -8.54 31.47
CA LEU A 315 1.67 -9.24 30.27
C LEU A 315 3.17 -9.47 30.47
N ARG A 316 3.51 -10.71 30.84
CA ARG A 316 4.88 -11.18 31.01
C ARG A 316 5.58 -10.99 29.67
N GLN A 317 6.37 -9.92 29.57
CA GLN A 317 7.29 -9.69 28.46
C GLN A 317 8.35 -10.78 28.54
N ARG A 318 8.13 -11.86 27.80
CA ARG A 318 9.12 -12.93 27.63
C ARG A 318 10.14 -12.38 26.64
N GLN A 319 11.31 -12.04 27.16
CA GLN A 319 12.47 -11.65 26.37
C GLN A 319 12.82 -12.76 25.36
N THR A 320 13.20 -12.30 24.17
CA THR A 320 13.89 -12.99 23.05
C THR A 320 13.11 -14.03 22.25
N GLN A 321 12.56 -13.59 21.10
CA GLN A 321 12.98 -14.02 19.75
C GLN A 321 12.30 -13.12 18.69
N ASN A 322 13.07 -12.66 17.70
CA ASN A 322 12.60 -11.87 16.56
C ASN A 322 11.59 -12.65 15.72
N GLY A 323 10.30 -12.41 15.92
CA GLY A 323 9.24 -12.97 15.09
C GLY A 323 8.00 -12.10 15.14
N SER A 324 7.45 -11.78 13.97
CA SER A 324 6.17 -11.08 13.82
C SER A 324 5.03 -11.87 14.51
N PRO A 325 4.02 -11.19 15.10
CA PRO A 325 2.94 -11.83 15.85
C PRO A 325 2.00 -12.72 15.01
N MET A 326 2.25 -12.85 13.71
CA MET A 326 1.47 -13.62 12.73
C MET A 326 2.19 -14.88 12.21
N ALA A 327 3.28 -15.33 12.85
CA ALA A 327 3.93 -16.58 12.46
C ALA A 327 3.05 -17.79 12.81
N LEU A 328 2.32 -18.30 11.81
CA LEU A 328 1.63 -19.60 11.91
C LEU A 328 2.68 -20.71 11.83
N SER A 329 2.87 -21.45 12.93
CA SER A 329 3.59 -22.72 12.87
C SER A 329 2.77 -23.72 12.06
N ALA A 330 3.31 -24.19 10.94
CA ALA A 330 2.77 -25.34 10.22
C ALA A 330 2.82 -26.56 11.16
N ASN A 331 1.65 -27.01 11.63
CA ASN A 331 1.56 -28.27 12.35
C ASN A 331 1.98 -29.40 11.41
N GLY A 332 3.04 -30.10 11.80
CA GLY A 332 3.53 -31.30 11.12
C GLY A 332 2.42 -32.34 10.99
N ALA A 333 2.15 -32.73 9.75
CA ALA A 333 1.64 -34.04 9.45
C ALA A 333 2.86 -34.96 9.28
N GLU A 334 3.24 -35.64 10.36
CA GLU A 334 4.03 -36.86 10.22
C GLU A 334 3.13 -37.88 9.53
N SER A 335 3.47 -38.17 8.27
CA SER A 335 2.94 -39.30 7.53
C SER A 335 3.59 -40.56 8.08
N GLU A 336 2.92 -41.28 8.97
CA GLU A 336 3.14 -42.72 9.07
C GLU A 336 2.56 -43.37 7.82
N LEU A 337 3.41 -43.65 6.84
CA LEU A 337 3.38 -44.81 5.94
C LEU A 337 4.75 -44.96 5.27
#